data_AF-A0A7V8XF79-F1
#
_entry.id   AF-A0A7V8XF79-F1
#
_cell.length_a   1.000
_cell.length_b   1.000
_cell.length_c   1.000
_cell.angle_alpha   90.00
_cell.angle_beta   90.00
_cell.angle_gamma   90.00
#
_symmetry.space_group_name_H-M   'P 1'
#
loop_
_entity.id
_entity.type
_entity.pdbx_description
1 polymer ?
#
loop_
_entity_poly.entity_id
_entity_poly.type
_entity_poly.pdbx_seq_one_letter_code
_entity_poly.pdbx_strand_id
1 'polypeptide(L)' 'ERDRDVLVHRFLLELGEEETAAALGVRRGTVKSRTSRALERLRATVGEGLR' A
#
# COMPACT_ATOMS: atom_id res chain seq x y z
N GLU A 1 0.99 9.35 4.60
CA GLU A 1 -0.16 8.50 5.02
C GLU A 1 -0.63 7.55 3.93
N ARG A 2 -0.91 8.02 2.72
CA ARG A 2 -1.46 7.20 1.61
C ARG A 2 -0.73 5.88 1.28
N ASP A 3 0.57 5.80 1.53
CA ASP A 3 1.36 4.56 1.36
C ASP A 3 1.09 3.56 2.49
N ARG A 4 1.00 4.02 3.74
CA ARG A 4 0.62 3.18 4.87
C ARG A 4 -0.79 2.65 4.70
N ASP A 5 -1.73 3.52 4.30
CA ASP A 5 -3.14 3.14 4.21
C ASP A 5 -3.36 2.00 3.20
N VAL A 6 -2.74 2.09 2.01
CA VAL A 6 -2.87 1.04 1.00
C VAL A 6 -2.21 -0.27 1.47
N LEU A 7 -1.11 -0.21 2.21
CA LEU A 7 -0.45 -1.41 2.74
C LEU A 7 -1.26 -2.05 3.86
N VAL A 8 -1.81 -1.25 4.78
CA VAL A 8 -2.68 -1.73 5.86
C VAL A 8 -3.89 -2.45 5.28
N HIS A 9 -4.59 -1.84 4.32
CA HIS A 9 -5.77 -2.46 3.72
C HIS A 9 -5.41 -3.76 2.98
N ARG A 10 -4.30 -3.77 2.23
CA ARG A 10 -3.90 -4.91 1.39
C ARG A 10 -3.28 -6.09 2.13
N PHE A 11 -2.58 -5.84 3.24
CA PHE A 11 -1.75 -6.85 3.89
C PHE A 11 -2.10 -7.09 5.36
N LEU A 12 -2.68 -6.11 6.06
CA LEU A 12 -3.12 -6.30 7.45
C LEU A 12 -4.62 -6.63 7.53
N LEU A 13 -5.43 -5.95 6.72
CA LEU A 13 -6.87 -6.20 6.61
C LEU A 13 -7.23 -7.19 5.49
N GLU A 14 -6.21 -7.65 4.75
CA GLU A 14 -6.32 -8.66 3.68
C GLU A 14 -7.36 -8.36 2.58
N LEU A 15 -7.65 -7.08 2.35
CA LEU A 15 -8.63 -6.65 1.37
C LEU A 15 -8.11 -6.80 -0.07
N GLY A 16 -9.04 -7.11 -0.98
CA GLY A 16 -8.84 -7.12 -2.43
C GLY A 16 -8.63 -5.72 -3.03
N GLU A 17 -8.42 -5.63 -4.35
CA GLU A 17 -8.14 -4.33 -5.01
C GLU A 17 -9.38 -3.44 -5.04
N GLU A 18 -10.56 -4.06 -5.19
CA GLU A 18 -11.84 -3.35 -5.23
C GLU A 18 -12.23 -2.84 -3.85
N GLU A 19 -12.15 -3.69 -2.83
CA GLU A 19 -12.46 -3.32 -1.44
C GLU A 19 -11.53 -2.22 -0.93
N THR A 20 -10.23 -2.32 -1.22
CA THR A 20 -9.26 -1.27 -0.89
C THR A 20 -9.56 0.04 -1.64
N ALA A 21 -9.96 -0.04 -2.91
CA ALA A 21 -10.30 1.13 -3.71
C ALA A 21 -11.53 1.86 -3.17
N ALA A 22 -12.56 1.10 -2.79
CA ALA A 22 -13.76 1.62 -2.16
C ALA A 22 -13.45 2.27 -0.80
N ALA A 23 -12.70 1.58 0.07
CA ALA A 23 -12.33 2.06 1.39
C ALA A 23 -11.51 3.37 1.35
N LEU A 24 -10.62 3.51 0.35
CA LEU A 24 -9.73 4.66 0.22
C LEU A 24 -10.25 5.76 -0.72
N GLY A 25 -11.41 5.58 -1.35
CA GLY A 25 -11.99 6.55 -2.28
C GLY A 25 -11.13 6.78 -3.54
N VAL A 26 -10.54 5.72 -4.11
CA VAL A 26 -9.65 5.80 -5.29
C VAL A 26 -10.06 4.85 -6.40
N ARG A 27 -9.55 5.07 -7.62
CA ARG A 27 -9.73 4.10 -8.73
C ARG A 27 -9.00 2.79 -8.43
N ARG A 28 -9.60 1.64 -8.77
CA ARG A 28 -9.00 0.30 -8.61
C ARG A 28 -7.55 0.22 -9.12
N GLY A 29 -7.28 0.69 -10.33
CA GLY A 29 -5.90 0.70 -10.89
C GLY A 29 -4.89 1.55 -10.12
N THR A 30 -5.36 2.46 -9.27
CA THR A 30 -4.50 3.25 -8.38
C THR A 30 -4.00 2.42 -7.20
N VAL A 31 -4.77 1.43 -6.74
CA VAL A 31 -4.37 0.53 -5.64
C VAL A 31 -3.08 -0.18 -5.99
N LYS A 32 -3.05 -0.92 -7.12
CA LYS A 32 -1.84 -1.65 -7.57
C LYS A 32 -0.60 -0.75 -7.67
N SER A 33 -0.72 0.36 -8.39
CA SER A 33 0.45 1.24 -8.61
C SER A 33 0.91 1.96 -7.34
N ARG A 34 0.00 2.22 -6.38
CA ARG A 34 0.36 2.78 -5.09
C ARG A 34 0.99 1.74 -4.18
N THR A 35 0.45 0.52 -4.12
CA THR A 35 1.03 -0.60 -3.37
C THR A 35 2.47 -0.88 -3.80
N SER A 36 2.74 -0.91 -5.12
CA SER A 36 4.09 -1.09 -5.66
C SER A 36 5.07 -0.05 -5.13
N ARG A 37 4.71 1.24 -5.24
CA ARG A 37 5.54 2.36 -4.79
C ARG A 37 5.70 2.40 -3.27
N ALA A 38 4.65 2.07 -2.53
CA ALA A 38 4.66 2.01 -1.08
C ALA A 38 5.60 0.91 -0.56
N LEU A 39 5.58 -0.29 -1.17
CA LEU A 39 6.49 -1.38 -0.84
C LEU A 39 7.95 -1.04 -1.19
N GLU A 40 8.19 -0.39 -2.32
CA GLU A 40 9.53 0.08 -2.70
C GLU A 40 10.11 1.03 -1.64
N ARG A 41 9.32 2.05 -1.24
CA ARG A 41 9.71 2.99 -0.19
C ARG A 41 9.92 2.31 1.16
N LEU A 42 9.02 1.40 1.53
CA LEU A 42 9.13 0.66 2.79
C LEU A 42 10.44 -0.15 2.85
N ARG A 43 10.79 -0.83 1.76
CA ARG A 43 12.05 -1.59 1.68
C ARG A 43 13.28 -0.68 1.77
N ALA A 44 13.25 0.49 1.15
CA ALA A 44 14.34 1.45 1.27
C ALA A 44 14.54 1.91 2.72
N THR A 45 13.46 2.32 3.40
CA THR A 45 13.53 2.79 4.79
C THR A 45 13.93 1.68 5.78
N VAL A 46 13.34 0.50 5.67
CA VAL A 46 13.68 -0.64 6.54
C VAL A 46 15.10 -1.13 6.23
N GLY A 47 15.50 -1.18 4.96
CA GLY A 47 16.85 -1.58 4.55
C GLY A 47 17.94 -0.59 5.00
N GLU A 48 17.62 0.69 5.16
CA GLU A 48 18.51 1.67 5.80
C GLU A 48 18.62 1.45 7.32
N GLY A 49 17.51 1.14 8.00
CA GLY A 49 17.50 0.89 9.45
C GLY A 49 18.06 -0.48 9.87
N LEU A 50 18.25 -1.40 8.92
CA LEU A 50 18.86 -2.71 9.13
C LEU A 50 20.37 -2.75 8.78
N ARG A 51 20.96 -1.62 8.37
CA ARG A 51 22.41 -1.46 8.19
C ARG A 51 23.06 -0.98 9.47
#